data_AF-A0AAD9ZH68-F1
#
_entry.id   AF-A0AAD9ZH68-F1
#
_cell.length_a   1.000
_cell.length_b   1.000
_cell.length_c   1.000
_cell.angle_alpha   90.00
_cell.angle_beta   90.00
_cell.angle_gamma   90.00
#
_symmetry.space_group_name_H-M   'P 1'
#
loop_
_entity.id
_entity.type
_entity.pdbx_description
1 polymer ?
#
loop_
_entity_poly.entity_id
_entity_poly.type
_entity_poly.pdbx_seq_one_letter_code
_entity_poly.pdbx_strand_id
1 'polypeptide(L)'
;MSELVAAPDKYVTEAFEPFKARLRANWMKGFQALMKYDQFSVRGYMMSHGITPLDDYYSIQWLETLTDGSGLYDQAFAEGVIDDLDFDYYTGAQKVDWYCIDGGTELLPIEMNKKLKMPLKTEDLGKRVTKISLIRDDPKTPEDDVYMTVKVDSEKEERKYMTVFATPTLACLQRIDLTGLELLYEQKDAIRSLHYDTATKVGMQFEYAW
;
A
#
# COMPACT_ATOMS: atom_id res chain seq x y z
N MET A 1 -32.36 -15.52 -11.06
CA MET A 1 -31.92 -14.15 -11.42
C MET A 1 -32.54 -13.05 -10.55
N SER A 2 -33.69 -13.22 -9.88
CA SER A 2 -34.31 -12.14 -9.09
C SER A 2 -33.73 -11.92 -7.68
N GLU A 3 -33.12 -12.92 -7.04
CA GLU A 3 -32.53 -12.79 -5.69
C GLU A 3 -31.11 -12.20 -5.69
N LEU A 4 -30.40 -12.32 -6.82
CA LEU A 4 -29.01 -11.90 -7.01
C LEU A 4 -28.83 -10.37 -7.03
N VAL A 5 -29.91 -9.62 -7.24
CA VAL A 5 -29.91 -8.17 -7.41
C VAL A 5 -29.98 -7.42 -6.07
N ALA A 6 -30.35 -8.08 -4.97
CA ALA A 6 -30.78 -7.38 -3.76
C ALA A 6 -29.66 -6.98 -2.78
N ALA A 7 -28.48 -7.63 -2.81
CA ALA A 7 -27.39 -7.34 -1.88
C ALA A 7 -26.04 -7.95 -2.33
N PRO A 8 -25.29 -7.31 -3.25
CA PRO A 8 -23.95 -7.78 -3.66
C PRO A 8 -23.01 -7.90 -2.44
N ASP A 9 -23.07 -6.94 -1.52
CA ASP A 9 -22.25 -6.90 -0.30
C ASP A 9 -22.42 -8.14 0.59
N LYS A 10 -23.60 -8.78 0.55
CA LYS A 10 -23.85 -10.00 1.32
C LYS A 10 -22.89 -11.11 0.90
N TYR A 11 -22.67 -11.28 -0.39
CA TYR A 11 -21.86 -12.36 -0.94
C TYR A 11 -20.36 -12.11 -0.73
N VAL A 12 -19.94 -10.86 -0.87
CA VAL A 12 -18.58 -10.42 -0.53
C VAL A 12 -18.32 -10.62 0.96
N THR A 13 -19.25 -10.18 1.81
CA THR A 13 -19.17 -10.35 3.27
C THR A 13 -19.07 -11.83 3.64
N GLU A 14 -19.90 -12.70 3.07
CA GLU A 14 -19.86 -14.13 3.39
C GLU A 14 -18.53 -14.78 2.96
N ALA A 15 -17.90 -14.31 1.88
CA ALA A 15 -16.59 -14.79 1.45
C ALA A 15 -15.45 -14.29 2.36
N PHE A 16 -15.54 -13.04 2.83
CA PHE A 16 -14.44 -12.34 3.51
C PHE A 16 -14.53 -12.43 5.05
N GLU A 17 -15.73 -12.50 5.63
CA GLU A 17 -15.96 -12.42 7.08
C GLU A 17 -15.19 -13.46 7.89
N PRO A 18 -15.02 -14.73 7.45
CA PRO A 18 -14.18 -15.70 8.18
C PRO A 18 -12.73 -15.22 8.40
N PHE A 19 -12.22 -14.37 7.52
CA PHE A 19 -10.88 -13.76 7.62
C PHE A 19 -10.92 -12.45 8.41
N LYS A 20 -11.89 -11.57 8.11
CA LYS A 20 -12.10 -10.31 8.85
C LYS A 20 -12.27 -10.55 10.35
N ALA A 21 -13.07 -11.55 10.75
CA ALA A 21 -13.24 -11.93 12.15
C ALA A 21 -11.91 -12.32 12.83
N ARG A 22 -11.01 -13.02 12.12
CA ARG A 22 -9.68 -13.38 12.64
C ARG A 22 -8.77 -12.17 12.74
N LEU A 23 -8.78 -11.27 11.75
CA LEU A 23 -8.02 -10.03 11.76
C LEU A 23 -8.43 -9.13 12.93
N ARG A 24 -9.74 -8.96 13.16
CA ARG A 24 -10.28 -8.22 14.32
C ARG A 24 -9.88 -8.83 15.66
N ALA A 25 -9.95 -10.16 15.78
CA ALA A 25 -9.60 -10.85 17.02
C ALA A 25 -8.10 -10.75 17.35
N ASN A 26 -7.25 -10.89 16.32
CA ASN A 26 -5.82 -10.72 16.45
C ASN A 26 -5.20 -10.47 15.07
N TRP A 27 -4.77 -9.23 14.82
CA TRP A 27 -4.23 -8.83 13.52
C TRP A 27 -3.14 -9.76 13.01
N MET A 28 -2.09 -10.02 13.81
CA MET A 28 -0.95 -10.84 13.38
C MET A 28 -1.33 -12.28 13.05
N LYS A 29 -2.13 -12.94 13.91
CA LYS A 29 -2.58 -14.32 13.66
C LYS A 29 -3.60 -14.40 12.53
N GLY A 30 -4.47 -13.39 12.40
CA GLY A 30 -5.43 -13.26 11.32
C GLY A 30 -4.73 -13.10 9.98
N PHE A 31 -3.76 -12.19 9.90
CA PHE A 31 -2.95 -11.97 8.71
C PHE A 31 -2.17 -13.24 8.32
N GLN A 32 -1.51 -13.91 9.26
CA GLN A 32 -0.84 -15.19 8.99
C GLN A 32 -1.80 -16.28 8.48
N ALA A 33 -3.06 -16.29 8.93
CA ALA A 33 -4.06 -17.21 8.43
C ALA A 33 -4.53 -16.82 7.01
N LEU A 34 -4.71 -15.53 6.75
CA LEU A 34 -5.06 -14.99 5.43
C LEU A 34 -3.98 -15.27 4.38
N MET A 35 -2.71 -15.17 4.76
CA MET A 35 -1.56 -15.46 3.88
C MET A 35 -1.53 -16.90 3.33
N LYS A 36 -2.34 -17.84 3.86
CA LYS A 36 -2.51 -19.18 3.28
C LYS A 36 -3.33 -19.18 1.98
N TYR A 37 -3.99 -18.07 1.67
CA TYR A 37 -4.84 -17.88 0.50
C TYR A 37 -4.34 -16.74 -0.41
N ASP A 38 -3.20 -16.14 -0.08
CA ASP A 38 -2.63 -15.00 -0.82
C ASP A 38 -2.19 -15.37 -2.25
N GLN A 39 -2.00 -16.67 -2.53
CA GLN A 39 -1.77 -17.14 -3.90
C GLN A 39 -2.99 -16.96 -4.83
N PHE A 40 -4.17 -16.67 -4.29
CA PHE A 40 -5.39 -16.44 -5.08
C PHE A 40 -5.61 -14.94 -5.29
N SER A 41 -6.14 -14.57 -6.46
CA SER A 41 -6.85 -13.31 -6.58
C SER A 41 -8.22 -13.39 -5.90
N VAL A 42 -8.91 -12.27 -5.69
CA VAL A 42 -10.30 -12.29 -5.17
C VAL A 42 -11.18 -13.16 -6.06
N ARG A 43 -11.12 -12.96 -7.38
CA ARG A 43 -11.85 -13.76 -8.38
C ARG A 43 -11.47 -15.23 -8.30
N GLY A 44 -10.17 -15.52 -8.21
CA GLY A 44 -9.65 -16.88 -8.12
C GLY A 44 -10.13 -17.60 -6.86
N TYR A 45 -10.17 -16.90 -5.73
CA TYR A 45 -10.71 -17.42 -4.48
C TYR A 45 -12.22 -17.67 -4.60
N MET A 46 -13.01 -16.70 -5.08
CA MET A 46 -14.46 -16.83 -5.22
C MET A 46 -14.86 -17.96 -6.19
N MET A 47 -14.14 -18.15 -7.30
CA MET A 47 -14.41 -19.26 -8.23
C MET A 47 -14.11 -20.64 -7.64
N SER A 48 -13.14 -20.75 -6.72
CA SER A 48 -12.65 -22.04 -6.21
C SER A 48 -13.15 -22.40 -4.82
N HIS A 49 -13.52 -21.40 -4.01
CA HIS A 49 -13.89 -21.52 -2.60
C HIS A 49 -15.16 -20.71 -2.25
N GLY A 50 -15.74 -20.00 -3.22
CA GLY A 50 -16.84 -19.08 -2.98
C GLY A 50 -18.19 -19.75 -2.74
N ILE A 51 -19.19 -18.91 -2.56
CA ILE A 51 -20.52 -19.27 -2.11
C ILE A 51 -21.40 -19.57 -3.33
N THR A 52 -21.92 -20.78 -3.39
CA THR A 52 -22.92 -21.15 -4.38
C THR A 52 -24.16 -20.26 -4.26
N PRO A 53 -24.73 -19.76 -5.37
CA PRO A 53 -24.45 -20.13 -6.76
C PRO A 53 -23.54 -19.14 -7.53
N LEU A 54 -22.67 -18.36 -6.86
CA LEU A 54 -21.86 -17.31 -7.51
C LEU A 54 -20.45 -17.76 -7.91
N ASP A 55 -20.35 -18.98 -8.42
CA ASP A 55 -19.09 -19.60 -8.86
C ASP A 55 -18.80 -19.40 -10.36
N ASP A 56 -19.63 -18.62 -11.07
CA ASP A 56 -19.41 -18.28 -12.47
C ASP A 56 -18.79 -16.88 -12.68
N TYR A 57 -18.11 -16.71 -13.82
CA TYR A 57 -17.41 -15.48 -14.16
C TYR A 57 -18.32 -14.24 -14.17
N TYR A 58 -19.53 -14.34 -14.70
CA TYR A 58 -20.42 -13.17 -14.86
C TYR A 58 -20.99 -12.72 -13.53
N SER A 59 -21.31 -13.66 -12.63
CA SER A 59 -21.71 -13.35 -11.27
C SER A 59 -20.61 -12.62 -10.51
N ILE A 60 -19.36 -13.09 -10.60
CA ILE A 60 -18.22 -12.43 -9.91
C ILE A 60 -17.89 -11.08 -10.55
N GLN A 61 -17.97 -10.97 -11.87
CA GLN A 61 -17.78 -9.70 -12.58
C GLN A 61 -18.83 -8.66 -12.17
N TRP A 62 -20.07 -9.11 -11.96
CA TRP A 62 -21.14 -8.26 -11.45
C TRP A 62 -20.87 -7.78 -10.02
N LEU A 63 -20.37 -8.65 -9.13
CA LEU A 63 -19.97 -8.27 -7.78
C LEU A 63 -18.88 -7.21 -7.80
N GLU A 64 -17.78 -7.45 -8.52
CA GLU A 64 -16.69 -6.48 -8.67
C GLU A 64 -17.19 -5.10 -9.10
N THR A 65 -18.06 -5.07 -10.11
CA THR A 65 -18.62 -3.82 -10.66
C THR A 65 -19.39 -3.00 -9.62
N LEU A 66 -20.00 -3.65 -8.64
CA LEU A 66 -20.84 -3.00 -7.63
C LEU A 66 -20.10 -2.68 -6.34
N THR A 67 -19.06 -3.44 -6.01
CA THR A 67 -18.40 -3.34 -4.69
C THR A 67 -17.01 -2.74 -4.75
N ASP A 68 -16.39 -2.66 -5.94
CA ASP A 68 -14.98 -2.27 -6.04
C ASP A 68 -14.62 -1.61 -7.39
N GLY A 69 -13.37 -1.19 -7.55
CA GLY A 69 -12.79 -0.71 -8.80
C GLY A 69 -12.59 -1.83 -9.83
N SER A 70 -12.70 -1.47 -11.12
CA SER A 70 -12.54 -2.43 -12.21
C SER A 70 -11.12 -3.02 -12.26
N GLY A 71 -11.02 -4.36 -12.25
CA GLY A 71 -9.77 -5.11 -12.29
C GLY A 71 -9.20 -5.44 -10.89
N LEU A 72 -9.81 -4.92 -9.81
CA LEU A 72 -9.33 -5.17 -8.45
C LEU A 72 -9.63 -6.59 -7.98
N TYR A 73 -10.63 -7.26 -8.54
CA TYR A 73 -10.86 -8.67 -8.23
C TYR A 73 -9.79 -9.61 -8.82
N ASP A 74 -8.97 -9.11 -9.74
CA ASP A 74 -7.82 -9.84 -10.29
C ASP A 74 -6.53 -9.61 -9.46
N GLN A 75 -6.58 -8.75 -8.44
CA GLN A 75 -5.52 -8.58 -7.45
C GLN A 75 -5.67 -9.56 -6.27
N ALA A 76 -4.67 -9.57 -5.38
CA ALA A 76 -4.57 -10.51 -4.27
C ALA A 76 -5.83 -10.57 -3.40
N PHE A 77 -6.30 -11.79 -3.08
CA PHE A 77 -7.44 -12.00 -2.20
C PHE A 77 -7.23 -11.37 -0.82
N ALA A 78 -5.99 -11.39 -0.32
CA ALA A 78 -5.66 -10.77 0.96
C ALA A 78 -5.91 -9.25 0.96
N GLU A 79 -5.61 -8.56 -0.14
CA GLU A 79 -5.87 -7.12 -0.29
C GLU A 79 -7.37 -6.85 -0.27
N GLY A 80 -8.17 -7.61 -1.05
CA GLY A 80 -9.63 -7.44 -1.06
C GLY A 80 -10.28 -7.65 0.32
N VAL A 81 -9.79 -8.62 1.10
CA VAL A 81 -10.25 -8.85 2.49
C VAL A 81 -9.89 -7.69 3.42
N ILE A 82 -8.68 -7.13 3.28
CA ILE A 82 -8.22 -6.01 4.12
C ILE A 82 -8.94 -4.72 3.74
N ASP A 83 -9.13 -4.46 2.44
CA ASP A 83 -9.87 -3.30 1.95
C ASP A 83 -11.32 -3.31 2.47
N ASP A 84 -12.03 -4.42 2.30
CA ASP A 84 -13.39 -4.58 2.83
C ASP A 84 -13.43 -4.50 4.36
N LEU A 85 -12.37 -4.91 5.08
CA LEU A 85 -12.27 -4.73 6.53
C LEU A 85 -12.11 -3.26 6.92
N ASP A 86 -11.26 -2.51 6.21
CA ASP A 86 -11.00 -1.09 6.46
C ASP A 86 -12.28 -0.24 6.21
N PHE A 87 -13.14 -0.70 5.30
CA PHE A 87 -14.44 -0.10 5.01
C PHE A 87 -15.63 -0.77 5.72
N ASP A 88 -15.45 -1.78 6.59
CA ASP A 88 -16.58 -2.50 7.20
C ASP A 88 -17.36 -1.65 8.23
N TYR A 89 -18.28 -0.86 7.69
CA TYR A 89 -18.99 0.23 8.35
C TYR A 89 -20.19 -0.22 9.20
N TYR A 90 -20.73 -1.44 8.99
CA TYR A 90 -22.04 -1.85 9.53
C TYR A 90 -22.13 -3.30 10.03
N THR A 91 -21.15 -4.19 9.79
CA THR A 91 -21.31 -5.62 10.13
C THR A 91 -20.52 -6.08 11.37
N GLY A 92 -19.63 -5.25 11.91
CA GLY A 92 -18.89 -5.51 13.15
C GLY A 92 -19.51 -4.90 14.42
N ALA A 93 -19.17 -5.46 15.59
CA ALA A 93 -19.70 -5.12 16.92
C ALA A 93 -19.47 -3.67 17.41
N GLN A 94 -18.85 -2.79 16.62
CA GLN A 94 -18.57 -1.40 16.98
C GLN A 94 -18.77 -0.48 15.77
N LYS A 95 -19.66 0.51 15.94
CA LYS A 95 -19.76 1.67 15.06
C LYS A 95 -18.47 2.46 15.13
N VAL A 96 -17.81 2.66 13.99
CA VAL A 96 -16.59 3.50 13.88
C VAL A 96 -17.00 4.87 13.35
N ASP A 97 -16.55 5.92 14.02
CA ASP A 97 -16.70 7.29 13.52
C ASP A 97 -15.53 7.61 12.56
N TRP A 98 -15.86 8.12 11.38
CA TRP A 98 -14.89 8.59 10.40
C TRP A 98 -14.57 10.07 10.62
N TYR A 99 -13.31 10.42 10.45
CA TYR A 99 -12.83 11.79 10.64
C TYR A 99 -12.14 12.29 9.39
N CYS A 100 -12.30 13.58 9.11
CA CYS A 100 -11.48 14.31 8.16
C CYS A 100 -10.76 15.46 8.88
N ILE A 101 -9.67 15.95 8.30
CA ILE A 101 -8.99 17.14 8.79
C ILE A 101 -9.68 18.36 8.18
N ASP A 102 -10.34 19.15 9.02
CA ASP A 102 -10.88 20.44 8.60
C ASP A 102 -9.74 21.37 8.17
N GLY A 103 -9.89 22.01 7.01
CA GLY A 103 -8.82 22.73 6.31
C GLY A 103 -7.90 21.89 5.43
N GLY A 104 -8.09 20.56 5.37
CA GLY A 104 -7.40 19.66 4.44
C GLY A 104 -6.19 18.92 5.04
N THR A 105 -5.90 17.74 4.48
CA THR A 105 -4.83 16.84 4.97
C THR A 105 -3.43 17.44 4.86
N GLU A 106 -3.22 18.50 4.06
CA GLU A 106 -1.92 19.21 3.98
C GLU A 106 -1.47 19.85 5.30
N LEU A 107 -2.40 20.10 6.24
CA LEU A 107 -2.07 20.59 7.57
C LEU A 107 -1.19 19.61 8.34
N LEU A 108 -1.37 18.29 8.13
CA LEU A 108 -0.60 17.26 8.82
C LEU A 108 0.91 17.36 8.52
N PRO A 109 1.39 17.29 7.26
CA PRO A 109 2.83 17.44 6.97
C PRO A 109 3.39 18.81 7.37
N ILE A 110 2.59 19.88 7.33
CA ILE A 110 3.00 21.21 7.82
C ILE A 110 3.30 21.16 9.33
N GLU A 111 2.39 20.60 10.13
CA GLU A 111 2.59 20.47 11.58
C GLU A 111 3.73 19.49 11.92
N MET A 112 3.88 18.40 11.17
CA MET A 112 5.02 17.49 11.32
C MET A 112 6.35 18.23 11.10
N ASN A 113 6.46 19.05 10.05
CA ASN A 113 7.68 19.80 9.76
C ASN A 113 8.06 20.77 10.90
N LYS A 114 7.07 21.43 11.52
CA LYS A 114 7.29 22.32 12.68
C LYS A 114 7.84 21.60 13.90
N LYS A 115 7.61 20.28 14.03
CA LYS A 115 8.07 19.46 15.17
C LYS A 115 9.45 18.83 14.95
N LEU A 116 10.00 18.88 13.74
CA LEU A 116 11.33 18.35 13.47
C LEU A 116 12.39 19.19 14.20
N LYS A 117 13.41 18.53 14.78
CA LYS A 117 14.59 19.21 15.32
C LYS A 117 15.33 20.02 14.25
N MET A 118 15.26 19.54 13.01
CA MET A 118 15.75 20.22 11.82
C MET A 118 14.59 20.31 10.83
N PRO A 119 13.79 21.38 10.85
CA PRO A 119 12.70 21.58 9.90
C PRO A 119 13.24 21.64 8.46
N LEU A 120 12.52 21.01 7.54
CA LEU A 120 12.77 21.09 6.11
C LEU A 120 12.52 22.51 5.62
N LYS A 121 13.43 22.99 4.77
CA LYS A 121 13.36 24.29 4.11
C LYS A 121 13.28 24.12 2.59
N THR A 122 13.00 25.21 1.89
CA THR A 122 12.89 25.19 0.42
C THR A 122 14.17 24.70 -0.25
N GLU A 123 15.35 25.02 0.30
CA GLU A 123 16.65 24.53 -0.19
C GLU A 123 16.87 23.02 -0.05
N ASP A 124 16.11 22.35 0.82
CA ASP A 124 16.15 20.88 1.00
C ASP A 124 15.31 20.15 -0.06
N LEU A 125 14.45 20.87 -0.80
CA LEU A 125 13.61 20.34 -1.86
C LEU A 125 14.37 20.21 -3.19
N GLY A 126 13.81 19.46 -4.14
CA GLY A 126 14.42 19.26 -5.47
C GLY A 126 15.69 18.40 -5.44
N LYS A 127 16.01 17.75 -4.32
CA LYS A 127 17.17 16.87 -4.13
C LYS A 127 16.83 15.44 -4.54
N ARG A 128 16.83 15.17 -5.84
CA ARG A 128 16.56 13.82 -6.38
C ARG A 128 17.77 12.89 -6.15
N VAL A 129 17.57 11.84 -5.37
CA VAL A 129 18.56 10.76 -5.19
C VAL A 129 18.61 9.91 -6.47
N THR A 130 19.82 9.58 -6.91
CA THR A 130 20.08 8.78 -8.12
C THR A 130 20.86 7.50 -7.86
N LYS A 131 21.58 7.41 -6.73
CA LYS A 131 22.31 6.21 -6.32
C LYS A 131 22.38 6.10 -4.81
N ILE A 132 22.34 4.87 -4.30
CA ILE A 132 22.65 4.52 -2.91
C ILE A 132 23.61 3.33 -2.93
N SER A 133 24.67 3.35 -2.12
CA SER A 133 25.65 2.26 -2.07
C SER A 133 26.25 2.08 -0.69
N LEU A 134 26.71 0.87 -0.39
CA LEU A 134 27.50 0.56 0.80
C LEU A 134 28.95 1.01 0.60
N ILE A 135 29.59 1.38 1.70
CA ILE A 135 31.04 1.58 1.78
C ILE A 135 31.60 0.42 2.59
N ARG A 136 32.24 -0.55 1.93
CA ARG A 136 32.87 -1.71 2.58
C ARG A 136 34.34 -1.50 2.95
N ASP A 137 35.08 -0.79 2.09
CA ASP A 137 36.55 -0.68 2.19
C ASP A 137 37.01 0.78 2.33
N ASP A 138 36.50 1.52 3.31
CA ASP A 138 37.08 2.82 3.66
C ASP A 138 38.18 2.61 4.71
N PRO A 139 39.48 2.74 4.36
CA PRO A 139 40.60 2.52 5.28
C PRO A 139 40.63 3.51 6.46
N LYS A 140 39.73 4.50 6.48
CA LYS A 140 39.58 5.49 7.56
C LYS A 140 38.40 5.19 8.48
N THR A 141 37.63 4.13 8.23
CA THR A 141 36.52 3.71 9.09
C THR A 141 36.91 2.51 9.93
N PRO A 142 36.54 2.47 11.22
CA PRO A 142 36.71 1.27 12.06
C PRO A 142 36.08 0.05 11.38
N GLU A 143 36.68 -1.14 11.54
CA GLU A 143 36.26 -2.38 10.86
C GLU A 143 34.78 -2.76 11.08
N ASP A 144 34.13 -2.23 12.12
CA ASP A 144 32.74 -2.51 12.48
C ASP A 144 31.72 -1.48 11.94
N ASP A 145 32.17 -0.35 11.38
CA ASP A 145 31.26 0.69 10.89
C ASP A 145 30.93 0.51 9.40
N VAL A 146 29.68 0.17 9.09
CA VAL A 146 29.18 0.20 7.71
C VAL A 146 28.58 1.57 7.41
N TYR A 147 29.23 2.33 6.54
CA TYR A 147 28.69 3.57 6.01
C TYR A 147 28.02 3.34 4.65
N MET A 148 27.21 4.30 4.25
CA MET A 148 26.49 4.33 2.99
C MET A 148 26.76 5.66 2.30
N THR A 149 26.86 5.64 0.97
CA THR A 149 26.82 6.85 0.16
C THR A 149 25.47 7.04 -0.50
N VAL A 150 25.09 8.30 -0.67
CA VAL A 150 23.91 8.73 -1.41
C VAL A 150 24.33 9.78 -2.43
N LYS A 151 24.07 9.50 -3.72
CA LYS A 151 24.26 10.46 -4.80
C LYS A 151 22.98 11.25 -5.02
N VAL A 152 23.10 12.57 -4.99
CA VAL A 152 22.04 13.49 -5.38
C VAL A 152 22.40 14.10 -6.74
N ASP A 153 21.43 14.15 -7.65
CA ASP A 153 21.61 14.59 -9.04
C ASP A 153 22.23 15.98 -9.16
N SER A 154 21.80 16.91 -8.30
CA SER A 154 22.27 18.30 -8.29
C SER A 154 23.60 18.51 -7.57
N GLU A 155 24.24 17.46 -7.05
CA GLU A 155 25.43 17.56 -6.21
C GLU A 155 26.62 16.83 -6.84
N LYS A 156 27.81 17.42 -6.76
CA LYS A 156 29.03 16.81 -7.32
C LYS A 156 29.51 15.64 -6.45
N GLU A 157 29.54 15.85 -5.14
CA GLU A 157 29.98 14.85 -4.17
C GLU A 157 28.82 13.96 -3.69
N GLU A 158 29.14 12.74 -3.32
CA GLU A 158 28.19 11.86 -2.62
C GLU A 158 28.14 12.21 -1.13
N ARG A 159 26.95 12.12 -0.54
CA ARG A 159 26.76 12.30 0.90
C ARG A 159 27.06 10.98 1.63
N LYS A 160 27.70 11.04 2.78
CA LYS A 160 28.02 9.87 3.62
C LYS A 160 27.09 9.80 4.83
N TYR A 161 26.50 8.64 5.06
CA TYR A 161 25.58 8.37 6.17
C TYR A 161 25.92 7.03 6.83
N MET A 162 25.61 6.85 8.11
CA MET A 162 25.67 5.52 8.77
C MET A 162 24.48 4.64 8.39
N THR A 163 23.34 5.25 8.07
CA THR A 163 22.11 4.54 7.69
C THR A 163 21.30 5.42 6.75
N VAL A 164 20.68 4.81 5.75
CA VAL A 164 19.80 5.49 4.78
C VAL A 164 18.40 4.89 4.90
N PHE A 165 17.42 5.72 5.25
CA PHE A 165 16.01 5.35 5.22
C PHE A 165 15.40 5.77 3.89
N ALA A 166 15.20 4.82 2.99
CA ALA A 166 14.55 5.07 1.71
C ALA A 166 13.02 5.00 1.89
N THR A 167 12.36 6.15 1.84
CA THR A 167 10.89 6.26 1.89
C THR A 167 10.18 6.67 0.58
N PRO A 168 10.79 6.62 -0.63
CA PRO A 168 10.02 6.85 -1.85
C PRO A 168 9.14 5.62 -2.18
N THR A 169 8.19 5.77 -3.11
CA THR A 169 7.47 4.61 -3.67
C THR A 169 8.46 3.63 -4.31
N LEU A 170 8.09 2.34 -4.38
CA LEU A 170 8.94 1.32 -5.01
C LEU A 170 9.20 1.62 -6.49
N ALA A 171 8.22 2.23 -7.17
CA ALA A 171 8.37 2.70 -8.55
C ALA A 171 9.46 3.79 -8.71
N CYS A 172 9.67 4.62 -7.68
CA CYS A 172 10.80 5.56 -7.65
C CYS A 172 12.09 4.86 -7.24
N LEU A 173 12.04 3.96 -6.25
CA LEU A 173 13.19 3.22 -5.74
C LEU A 173 13.86 2.36 -6.82
N GLN A 174 13.08 1.69 -7.68
CA GLN A 174 13.61 0.88 -8.79
C GLN A 174 14.41 1.70 -9.83
N ARG A 175 14.26 3.02 -9.87
CA ARG A 175 15.00 3.92 -10.77
C ARG A 175 16.29 4.47 -10.16
N ILE A 176 16.50 4.24 -8.88
CA ILE A 176 17.75 4.60 -8.19
C ILE A 176 18.75 3.46 -8.44
N ASP A 177 20.01 3.80 -8.70
CA ASP A 177 21.07 2.79 -8.74
C ASP A 177 21.29 2.23 -7.32
N LEU A 178 20.86 0.99 -7.12
CA LEU A 178 21.01 0.22 -5.87
C LEU A 178 22.02 -0.93 -6.04
N THR A 179 22.82 -0.95 -7.11
CA THR A 179 23.75 -2.06 -7.38
C THR A 179 24.77 -2.22 -6.26
N GLY A 180 25.23 -1.11 -5.68
CA GLY A 180 26.16 -1.09 -4.54
C GLY A 180 25.53 -1.39 -3.19
N LEU A 181 24.22 -1.70 -3.10
CA LEU A 181 23.58 -2.15 -1.86
C LEU A 181 23.59 -3.66 -1.68
N GLU A 182 23.98 -4.42 -2.71
CA GLU A 182 24.07 -5.87 -2.65
C GLU A 182 22.76 -6.56 -2.20
N LEU A 183 21.62 -5.95 -2.57
CA LEU A 183 20.30 -6.51 -2.27
C LEU A 183 20.15 -7.92 -2.86
N LEU A 184 19.45 -8.78 -2.12
CA LEU A 184 19.06 -10.11 -2.58
C LEU A 184 18.22 -10.01 -3.86
N TYR A 185 18.26 -11.05 -4.68
CA TYR A 185 17.52 -11.04 -5.95
C TYR A 185 16.02 -10.87 -5.73
N GLU A 186 15.48 -11.55 -4.73
CA GLU A 186 14.08 -11.50 -4.31
C GLU A 186 13.68 -10.09 -3.83
N GLN A 187 14.60 -9.36 -3.18
CA GLN A 187 14.37 -7.97 -2.78
C GLN A 187 14.29 -7.04 -3.99
N LYS A 188 15.18 -7.23 -4.98
CA LYS A 188 15.15 -6.47 -6.24
C LYS A 188 13.87 -6.75 -7.02
N ASP A 189 13.43 -8.01 -7.06
CA ASP A 189 12.19 -8.40 -7.71
C ASP A 189 10.97 -7.84 -7.00
N ALA A 190 10.94 -7.82 -5.66
CA ALA A 190 9.87 -7.18 -4.89
C ALA A 190 9.77 -5.69 -5.18
N ILE A 191 10.91 -4.97 -5.22
CA ILE A 191 10.96 -3.54 -5.59
C ILE A 191 10.37 -3.30 -6.99
N ARG A 192 10.61 -4.21 -7.93
CA ARG A 192 10.16 -4.08 -9.32
C ARG A 192 8.71 -4.53 -9.54
N SER A 193 8.23 -5.53 -8.79
CA SER A 193 7.04 -6.31 -9.19
C SER A 193 5.86 -6.19 -8.24
N LEU A 194 6.04 -5.63 -7.03
CA LEU A 194 4.89 -5.33 -6.18
C LEU A 194 3.98 -4.32 -6.88
N HIS A 195 2.72 -4.69 -7.06
CA HIS A 195 1.73 -3.94 -7.82
C HIS A 195 1.35 -2.64 -7.09
N TYR A 196 1.08 -1.58 -7.85
CA TYR A 196 0.51 -0.32 -7.37
C TYR A 196 -0.77 -0.08 -8.14
N ASP A 197 -1.87 0.15 -7.42
CA ASP A 197 -3.13 0.57 -8.02
C ASP A 197 -3.06 2.03 -8.50
N THR A 198 -3.96 2.39 -9.42
CA THR A 198 -4.11 3.73 -9.96
C THR A 198 -5.33 4.43 -9.38
N ALA A 199 -5.16 5.68 -8.93
CA ALA A 199 -6.26 6.50 -8.43
C ALA A 199 -6.27 7.87 -9.12
N THR A 200 -7.45 8.31 -9.56
CA THR A 200 -7.67 9.64 -10.15
C THR A 200 -8.78 10.37 -9.41
N LYS A 201 -8.56 11.64 -9.08
CA LYS A 201 -9.56 12.51 -8.42
C LYS A 201 -9.83 13.73 -9.29
N VAL A 202 -11.10 14.12 -9.41
CA VAL A 202 -11.53 15.34 -10.13
C VAL A 202 -12.29 16.23 -9.13
N GLY A 203 -11.72 17.40 -8.83
CA GLY A 203 -12.38 18.42 -8.01
C GLY A 203 -12.98 19.51 -8.90
N MET A 204 -14.22 19.90 -8.63
CA MET A 204 -14.93 20.96 -9.37
C MET A 204 -15.44 22.01 -8.39
N GLN A 205 -15.32 23.28 -8.78
CA GLN A 205 -15.88 24.40 -8.03
C GLN A 205 -17.22 24.79 -8.65
N PHE A 206 -18.23 24.93 -7.81
CA PHE A 206 -19.56 25.41 -8.18
C PHE A 206 -19.86 26.71 -7.43
N GLU A 207 -20.80 27.50 -7.95
CA GLU A 207 -21.25 28.73 -7.29
C GLU A 207 -21.95 28.45 -5.94
N TYR A 208 -22.70 27.35 -5.88
CA TYR A 208 -23.34 26.82 -4.68
C TYR A 208 -23.41 25.28 -4.75
N ALA A 209 -23.62 24.63 -3.60
CA ALA A 209 -23.84 23.18 -3.52
C ALA A 209 -25.29 22.85 -3.93
N TRP A 210 -25.49 22.69 -5.24
CA TRP A 210 -26.76 22.34 -5.88
C TRP A 210 -27.27 20.95 -5.47
#